data_AF-A0AAD1W561-F1
#
_entry.id   AF-A0AAD1W561-F1
#
_cell.length_a   1.000
_cell.length_b   1.000
_cell.length_c   1.000
_cell.angle_alpha   90.00
_cell.angle_beta   90.00
_cell.angle_gamma   90.00
#
_symmetry.space_group_name_H-M   'P 1'
#
loop_
_entity.id
_entity.type
_entity.pdbx_description
1 polymer ?
#
loop_
_entity_poly.entity_id
_entity_poly.type
_entity_poly.pdbx_seq_one_letter_code
_entity_poly.pdbx_strand_id
1 'polypeptide(L)'
;MLGNRSSANVLLFGSRELKGYRVIDEKDPGDNLESESAICERVKAWCCSTTPEPAICGISRIWVFSMMRRRKIASRMLECLRNHFIYGSYLSKEEIAFSDPTPDGKLFATHYCGTSQFLVYNFINGQNPMS
;
A
#
# COMPACT_ATOMS: atom_id res chain seq x y z
N MET A 1 -14.28 -1.82 34.46
CA MET A 1 -13.28 -1.15 33.61
C MET A 1 -13.54 -1.55 32.16
N LEU A 2 -14.16 -0.69 31.34
CA LEU A 2 -14.38 -1.01 29.94
C LEU A 2 -13.03 -1.06 29.22
N GLY A 3 -12.64 -2.26 28.80
CA GLY A 3 -11.45 -2.47 27.99
C GLY A 3 -11.61 -1.74 26.66
N ASN A 4 -10.71 -0.78 26.41
CA ASN A 4 -10.55 -0.13 25.12
C ASN A 4 -10.16 -1.19 24.08
N ARG A 5 -11.16 -1.85 23.47
CA ARG A 5 -10.97 -2.68 22.28
C ARG A 5 -10.56 -1.73 21.16
N SER A 6 -9.28 -1.76 20.83
CA SER A 6 -8.70 -0.96 19.76
C SER A 6 -9.40 -1.33 18.44
N SER A 7 -10.25 -0.45 17.91
CA SER A 7 -11.12 -0.68 16.74
C SER A 7 -10.37 -0.67 15.41
N ALA A 8 -9.24 -1.37 15.30
CA ALA A 8 -8.50 -1.50 14.06
C ALA A 8 -8.56 -2.94 13.54
N ASN A 9 -8.77 -3.07 12.23
CA ASN A 9 -8.87 -4.35 11.55
C ASN A 9 -7.88 -4.37 10.38
N VAL A 10 -7.24 -5.53 10.19
CA VAL A 10 -6.42 -5.80 9.03
C VAL A 10 -6.92 -7.12 8.44
N LEU A 11 -7.34 -7.08 7.17
CA LEU A 11 -7.67 -8.26 6.38
C LEU A 11 -6.49 -8.62 5.51
N LEU A 12 -6.07 -9.87 5.60
CA LEU A 12 -4.90 -10.41 4.91
C LEU A 12 -5.33 -11.33 3.79
N PHE A 13 -4.66 -11.21 2.64
CA PHE A 13 -4.59 -12.29 1.65
C PHE A 13 -3.14 -12.73 1.58
N GLY A 14 -2.82 -13.76 2.37
CA GLY A 14 -1.51 -14.39 2.33
C GLY A 14 -1.46 -15.46 1.25
N SER A 15 -0.80 -15.15 0.14
CA SER A 15 -0.48 -16.13 -0.91
C SER A 15 1.03 -16.21 -1.04
N ARG A 16 1.60 -17.42 -1.16
CA ARG A 16 3.06 -17.64 -1.22
C ARG A 16 3.73 -17.14 -2.52
N GLU A 17 2.98 -16.53 -3.44
CA GLU A 17 3.49 -16.07 -4.74
C GLU A 17 2.74 -14.81 -5.21
N LEU A 18 2.83 -13.71 -4.46
CA LEU A 18 2.26 -12.42 -4.88
C LEU A 18 3.28 -11.65 -5.73
N LYS A 19 2.79 -10.99 -6.77
CA LYS A 19 3.57 -10.04 -7.56
C LYS A 19 3.11 -8.62 -7.19
N GLY A 20 4.03 -7.85 -6.63
CA GLY A 20 3.86 -6.44 -6.35
C GLY A 20 4.52 -5.58 -7.43
N TYR A 21 4.11 -4.34 -7.54
CA TYR A 21 4.71 -3.34 -8.41
C TYR A 21 5.09 -2.13 -7.56
N ARG A 22 6.29 -1.60 -7.76
CA ARG A 22 6.73 -0.40 -7.04
C ARG A 22 5.91 0.81 -7.45
N VAL A 23 5.52 1.62 -6.48
CA VAL A 23 5.07 2.99 -6.75
C VAL A 23 6.27 3.83 -7.19
N ILE A 24 6.12 4.55 -8.31
CA ILE A 24 7.11 5.49 -8.83
C ILE A 24 6.64 6.90 -8.46
N ASP A 25 7.57 7.72 -7.95
CA ASP A 25 7.29 9.14 -7.77
C ASP A 25 7.35 9.83 -9.15
N GLU A 26 6.31 10.58 -9.50
CA GLU A 26 6.40 11.52 -10.62
C GLU A 26 7.53 12.49 -10.32
N LYS A 27 8.60 12.40 -11.12
CA LYS A 27 9.72 13.32 -11.06
C LYS A 27 9.15 14.73 -11.27
N ASP A 28 9.52 15.66 -10.40
CA ASP A 28 9.13 17.07 -10.52
C ASP A 28 9.31 17.52 -11.99
N PRO A 29 8.27 18.05 -12.66
CA PRO A 29 8.36 18.47 -14.04
C PRO A 29 9.25 19.72 -14.13
N GLY A 30 10.55 19.50 -14.27
CA GLY A 30 11.45 20.48 -14.85
C GLY A 30 11.18 20.58 -16.35
N ASP A 31 10.53 21.68 -16.73
CA ASP A 31 10.33 22.25 -18.07
C ASP A 31 9.29 21.63 -19.05
N ASN A 32 8.15 22.35 -19.14
CA ASN A 32 7.30 22.68 -20.31
C ASN A 32 6.79 21.59 -21.29
N LEU A 33 5.46 21.35 -21.31
CA LEU A 33 4.53 21.84 -22.37
C LEU A 33 3.06 21.55 -22.01
N GLU A 34 2.18 22.48 -22.39
CA GLU A 34 0.81 22.70 -21.92
C GLU A 34 -0.26 21.72 -22.43
N SER A 35 -1.31 21.61 -21.60
CA SER A 35 -2.74 21.48 -21.93
C SER A 35 -3.23 20.28 -22.74
N GLU A 36 -3.79 19.30 -22.03
CA GLU A 36 -5.14 18.82 -22.36
C GLU A 36 -5.92 18.35 -21.10
N SER A 37 -6.89 19.17 -20.69
CA SER A 37 -8.14 18.80 -20.01
C SER A 37 -8.14 18.32 -18.54
N ALA A 38 -8.00 19.28 -17.63
CA ALA A 38 -8.84 19.59 -16.46
C ALA A 38 -10.02 18.68 -15.99
N ILE A 39 -9.90 17.33 -15.92
CA ILE A 39 -10.85 16.46 -15.17
C ILE A 39 -10.13 15.42 -14.27
N CYS A 40 -8.83 15.54 -14.03
CA CYS A 40 -8.09 14.57 -13.20
C CYS A 40 -7.56 15.14 -11.87
N GLU A 41 -8.09 16.26 -11.38
CA GLU A 41 -7.55 16.91 -10.17
C GLU A 41 -7.99 16.25 -8.84
N ARG A 42 -8.75 15.15 -8.89
CA ARG A 42 -9.26 14.47 -7.67
C ARG A 42 -8.95 12.98 -7.54
N VAL A 43 -8.25 12.39 -8.50
CA VAL A 43 -7.65 11.06 -8.34
C VAL A 43 -6.24 11.18 -8.89
N LYS A 44 -5.26 11.49 -8.04
CA LYS A 44 -3.85 11.38 -8.43
C LYS A 44 -3.61 9.91 -8.79
N ALA A 45 -3.72 9.59 -10.08
CA ALA A 45 -3.31 8.30 -10.61
C ALA A 45 -1.81 8.17 -10.27
N TRP A 46 -1.42 7.05 -9.68
CA TRP A 46 -0.03 6.80 -9.32
C TRP A 46 0.62 5.99 -10.44
N CYS A 47 1.82 6.36 -10.84
CA CYS A 47 2.62 5.53 -11.73
C CYS A 47 3.18 4.34 -10.96
N CYS A 48 3.04 3.14 -11.52
CA CYS A 48 3.68 1.93 -11.00
C CYS A 48 4.76 1.46 -11.97
N SER A 49 5.79 0.79 -11.44
CA SER A 49 6.72 0.04 -12.27
C SER A 49 5.97 -0.99 -13.12
N THR A 50 6.46 -1.24 -14.34
CA THR A 50 5.99 -2.34 -15.19
C THR A 50 6.64 -3.67 -14.82
N THR A 51 7.74 -3.64 -14.06
CA THR A 51 8.46 -4.82 -13.61
C THR A 51 7.84 -5.36 -12.32
N PRO A 52 7.34 -6.60 -12.30
CA PRO A 52 6.83 -7.21 -11.08
C PRO A 52 7.98 -7.59 -10.14
N GLU A 53 7.83 -7.24 -8.87
CA GLU A 53 8.70 -7.65 -7.77
C GLU A 53 8.00 -8.73 -6.91
N PRO A 54 8.75 -9.73 -6.40
CA PRO A 54 8.17 -10.75 -5.54
C PRO A 54 7.73 -10.16 -4.20
N ALA A 55 6.48 -10.44 -3.81
CA ALA A 55 5.93 -10.12 -2.50
C ALA A 55 5.47 -11.40 -1.81
N ILE A 56 5.65 -11.47 -0.49
CA ILE A 56 5.24 -12.63 0.31
C ILE A 56 3.88 -12.37 0.98
N CYS A 57 3.63 -11.13 1.40
CA CYS A 57 2.41 -10.79 2.13
C CYS A 57 1.60 -9.69 1.42
N GLY A 58 0.35 -9.99 1.09
CA GLY A 58 -0.61 -9.03 0.54
C GLY A 58 -1.54 -8.48 1.61
N ILE A 59 -1.43 -7.18 1.89
CA ILE A 59 -2.37 -6.45 2.73
C ILE A 59 -3.57 -6.04 1.89
N SER A 60 -4.70 -6.73 2.09
CA SER A 60 -5.91 -6.45 1.33
C SER A 60 -6.65 -5.24 1.84
N ARG A 61 -6.85 -5.18 3.16
CA ARG A 61 -7.54 -4.06 3.80
C ARG A 61 -6.85 -3.78 5.12
N ILE A 62 -6.54 -2.52 5.36
CA ILE A 62 -6.10 -2.04 6.67
C ILE A 62 -6.96 -0.85 7.01
N TRP A 63 -7.58 -0.90 8.18
CA TRP A 63 -8.45 0.17 8.63
C TRP A 63 -8.32 0.40 10.13
N VAL A 64 -8.28 1.67 10.49
CA VAL A 64 -8.30 2.15 11.87
C VAL A 64 -9.45 3.12 11.99
N PHE A 65 -10.27 2.93 13.02
CA PHE A 65 -11.34 3.87 13.36
C PHE A 65 -10.81 5.31 13.45
N SER A 66 -11.55 6.26 12.87
CA SER A 66 -11.06 7.62 12.62
C SER A 66 -10.51 8.30 13.89
N MET A 67 -11.24 8.21 15.00
CA MET A 67 -10.83 8.80 16.30
C MET A 67 -9.58 8.16 16.92
N MET A 68 -9.18 6.97 16.43
CA MET A 68 -8.03 6.21 16.93
C MET A 68 -6.85 6.24 15.95
N ARG A 69 -6.96 6.99 14.84
CA ARG A 69 -5.84 7.19 13.89
C ARG A 69 -4.67 7.91 14.56
N ARG A 70 -3.50 7.83 13.94
CA ARG A 70 -2.23 8.44 14.41
C ARG A 70 -1.70 7.92 15.77
N ARG A 71 -2.35 6.94 16.39
CA ARG A 71 -1.87 6.24 17.62
C ARG A 71 -1.01 5.00 17.35
N LYS A 72 -0.37 4.92 16.18
CA LYS A 72 0.48 3.79 15.73
C LYS A 72 -0.19 2.41 15.71
N ILE A 73 -1.53 2.34 15.76
CA ILE A 73 -2.27 1.07 15.80
C ILE A 73 -2.00 0.24 14.53
N ALA A 74 -2.19 0.84 13.35
CA ALA A 74 -1.91 0.19 12.06
C ALA A 74 -0.45 -0.30 11.95
N SER A 75 0.51 0.52 12.40
CA SER A 75 1.93 0.14 12.43
C SER A 75 2.18 -1.06 13.32
N ARG A 76 1.57 -1.12 14.51
CA ARG A 76 1.68 -2.26 15.43
C ARG A 76 1.05 -3.52 14.86
N MET A 77 -0.07 -3.41 14.14
CA MET A 77 -0.69 -4.55 13.47
C MET A 77 0.23 -5.12 12.38
N LEU A 78 0.85 -4.27 11.56
CA LEU A 78 1.82 -4.72 10.57
C LEU A 78 3.08 -5.30 11.22
N GLU A 79 3.52 -4.77 12.36
CA GLU A 79 4.66 -5.32 13.09
C GLU A 79 4.36 -6.72 13.65
N CYS A 80 3.18 -6.90 14.25
CA CYS A 80 2.72 -8.23 14.66
C CYS A 80 2.64 -9.17 13.45
N LEU A 81 2.12 -8.70 12.33
CA LEU A 81 2.07 -9.49 11.09
C LEU A 81 3.46 -9.93 10.64
N ARG A 82 4.43 -9.03 10.59
CA ARG A 82 5.78 -9.35 10.13
C ARG A 82 6.45 -10.42 10.96
N ASN A 83 6.15 -10.45 12.26
CA ASN A 83 6.68 -11.42 13.20
C ASN A 83 5.97 -12.79 13.19
N HIS A 84 4.71 -12.86 12.71
CA HIS A 84 3.89 -14.08 12.85
C HIS A 84 3.44 -14.69 11.51
N PHE A 85 3.64 -14.00 10.39
CA PHE A 85 3.16 -14.46 9.09
C PHE A 85 3.90 -15.68 8.57
N ILE A 86 5.23 -15.71 8.72
CA ILE A 86 6.05 -16.90 8.45
C ILE A 86 6.58 -17.40 9.79
N TYR A 87 6.36 -18.68 10.07
CA TYR A 87 6.93 -19.30 11.26
C TYR A 87 8.46 -19.21 11.25
N GLY A 88 9.04 -18.60 12.29
CA GLY A 88 10.49 -18.50 12.47
C GLY A 88 11.18 -17.49 11.55
N SER A 89 10.45 -16.65 10.82
CA SER A 89 11.03 -15.59 9.99
C SER A 89 10.31 -14.26 10.19
N TYR A 90 11.06 -13.18 10.02
CA TYR A 90 10.56 -11.83 10.09
C TYR A 90 10.47 -11.23 8.70
N LEU A 91 9.26 -10.87 8.28
CA LEU A 91 9.05 -10.26 6.96
C LEU A 91 9.68 -8.86 6.90
N SER A 92 10.42 -8.60 5.83
CA SER A 92 10.87 -7.26 5.49
C SER A 92 9.72 -6.42 4.94
N LYS A 93 9.88 -5.09 4.95
CA LYS A 93 8.82 -4.18 4.45
C LYS A 93 8.69 -4.23 2.93
N GLU A 94 9.77 -4.60 2.26
CA GLU A 94 9.86 -4.80 0.81
C GLU A 94 9.13 -6.09 0.37
N GLU A 95 8.83 -7.00 1.30
CA GLU A 95 8.11 -8.25 1.02
C GLU A 95 6.58 -8.10 1.22
N ILE A 96 6.14 -6.89 1.58
CA ILE A 96 4.74 -6.56 1.86
C ILE A 96 4.21 -5.70 0.73
N ALA A 97 3.11 -6.13 0.11
CA ALA A 97 2.38 -5.37 -0.89
C ALA A 97 1.00 -4.93 -0.37
N PHE A 98 0.57 -3.73 -0.74
CA PHE A 98 -0.75 -3.18 -0.38
C PHE A 98 -1.70 -3.23 -1.58
N SER A 99 -2.94 -3.70 -1.38
CA SER A 99 -3.93 -3.65 -2.47
C SER A 99 -4.65 -2.31 -2.50
N ASP A 100 -4.66 -1.68 -3.67
CA ASP A 100 -5.43 -0.45 -3.96
C ASP A 100 -5.42 0.58 -2.80
N PRO A 101 -4.24 1.13 -2.44
CA PRO A 101 -4.13 2.00 -1.28
C PRO A 101 -4.91 3.31 -1.49
N THR A 102 -5.80 3.64 -0.54
CA THR A 102 -6.45 4.96 -0.47
C THR A 102 -5.40 6.07 -0.25
N PRO A 103 -5.72 7.37 -0.45
CA PRO A 103 -4.79 8.46 -0.17
C PRO A 103 -4.20 8.41 1.26
N ASP A 104 -5.05 8.13 2.27
CA ASP A 104 -4.62 7.90 3.65
C ASP A 104 -3.72 6.66 3.77
N GLY A 105 -4.06 5.59 3.03
CA GLY A 105 -3.28 4.36 2.93
C GLY A 105 -1.89 4.58 2.35
N LYS A 106 -1.75 5.44 1.31
CA LYS A 106 -0.45 5.81 0.76
C LYS A 106 0.39 6.55 1.79
N LEU A 107 -0.16 7.58 2.44
CA LEU A 107 0.58 8.34 3.48
C LEU A 107 1.05 7.41 4.60
N PHE A 108 0.20 6.47 5.00
CA PHE A 108 0.56 5.46 5.97
C PHE A 108 1.66 4.52 5.46
N ALA A 109 1.54 3.96 4.25
CA ALA A 109 2.51 3.05 3.66
C ALA A 109 3.87 3.72 3.46
N THR A 110 3.90 4.95 2.93
CA THR A 110 5.13 5.75 2.80
C THR A 110 5.81 5.96 4.14
N HIS A 111 5.07 6.38 5.16
CA HIS A 111 5.63 6.55 6.50
C HIS A 111 6.08 5.21 7.10
N TYR A 112 5.32 4.12 6.89
CA TYR A 112 5.63 2.82 7.48
C TYR A 112 6.87 2.19 6.83
N CYS A 113 6.95 2.19 5.51
CA CYS A 113 8.07 1.68 4.73
C CYS A 113 9.30 2.58 4.82
N GLY A 114 9.13 3.88 5.10
CA GLY A 114 10.22 4.86 5.08
C GLY A 114 10.63 5.28 3.66
N THR A 115 9.85 4.86 2.65
CA THR A 115 10.03 5.18 1.24
C THR A 115 8.66 5.35 0.58
N SER A 116 8.56 6.25 -0.38
CA SER A 116 7.42 6.39 -1.29
C SER A 116 7.26 5.20 -2.24
N GLN A 117 8.34 4.45 -2.46
CA GLN A 117 8.44 3.33 -3.40
C GLN A 117 8.12 1.97 -2.73
N PHE A 118 6.93 1.87 -2.14
CA PHE A 118 6.41 0.62 -1.58
C PHE A 118 5.71 -0.23 -2.65
N LEU A 119 5.47 -1.51 -2.36
CA LEU A 119 4.81 -2.43 -3.29
C LEU A 119 3.28 -2.31 -3.24
N VAL A 120 2.66 -2.31 -4.42
CA VAL A 120 1.21 -2.40 -4.58
C VAL A 120 0.83 -3.59 -5.46
N TYR A 121 -0.36 -4.16 -5.24
CA TYR A 121 -0.90 -5.25 -6.06
C TYR A 121 -2.41 -5.07 -6.25
N ASN A 122 -3.01 -5.83 -7.18
CA ASN A 122 -4.46 -5.80 -7.44
C ASN A 122 -5.03 -4.37 -7.61
N PHE A 123 -4.26 -3.50 -8.26
CA PHE A 123 -4.71 -2.17 -8.66
C PHE A 123 -5.28 -2.26 -10.08
N ILE A 124 -6.22 -1.37 -10.41
CA ILE A 124 -6.82 -1.31 -11.74
C ILE A 124 -5.76 -0.82 -12.72
N ASN A 125 -4.98 -1.75 -13.26
CA ASN A 125 -4.21 -1.50 -14.46
C ASN A 125 -5.20 -1.53 -15.62
N GLY A 126 -5.27 -0.46 -16.43
CA GLY A 126 -6.09 -0.37 -17.64
C GLY A 126 -5.71 -1.36 -18.74
N GLN A 127 -5.13 -2.51 -18.40
CA GLN A 127 -4.84 -3.61 -19.30
C GLN A 127 -6.09 -4.51 -19.37
N ASN A 128 -7.10 -4.06 -20.12
CA ASN A 128 -7.90 -5.02 -20.87
C ASN A 128 -6.93 -5.75 -21.79
N PRO A 129 -6.75 -7.08 -21.70
CA PRO A 129 -6.12 -7.79 -22.80
C PRO A 129 -7.05 -7.61 -24.00
N MET A 130 -6.59 -6.89 -25.02
CA MET A 130 -7.20 -6.94 -26.34
C MET A 130 -7.36 -8.41 -26.72
N SER A 131 -8.61 -8.88 -26.78
CA SER A 131 -9.01 -10.06 -27.54
C SER A 131 -9.23 -9.67 -28.98
#